data_AF-A0A354U568-F1
#
_entry.id   AF-A0A354U568-F1
#
_cell.length_a   1.000
_cell.length_b   1.000
_cell.length_c   1.000
_cell.angle_alpha   90.00
_cell.angle_beta   90.00
_cell.angle_gamma   90.00
#
_symmetry.space_group_name_H-M   'P 1'
#
loop_
_entity.id
_entity.type
_entity.pdbx_description
1 polymer ?
#
loop_
_entity_poly.entity_id
_entity_poly.type
_entity_poly.pdbx_seq_one_letter_code
_entity_poly.pdbx_strand_id
1 'polypeptide(L)'
;MKKSICNRAKVDVHFRKKQNQTKGSKMAKKFFMAAMAAVLAVTFTACSSISTGTTVHGMKLSDSDVTTVPVHVNGEIWGVYLFGILPLMTGSSAAPGSMTLFKDTVRVDNAVSMLTKRAKDMEANRVNDLTSFKTSTWLLLFSVKEVQVSGNALK
;
A
#
# COMPACT_ATOMS: atom_id res chain seq x y z
N MET A 1 48.23 -34.17 48.55
CA MET A 1 47.30 -33.04 48.31
C MET A 1 47.41 -32.60 46.84
N LYS A 2 46.50 -33.00 45.95
CA LYS A 2 46.39 -32.41 44.60
C LYS A 2 44.95 -31.98 44.34
N LYS A 3 44.86 -30.69 44.00
CA LYS A 3 43.71 -29.80 44.06
C LYS A 3 42.54 -30.20 43.14
N SER A 4 41.35 -30.22 43.74
CA SER A 4 40.02 -30.26 43.14
C SER A 4 39.66 -28.94 42.39
N ILE A 5 40.43 -28.57 41.37
CA ILE A 5 40.24 -27.28 40.64
C ILE A 5 39.91 -27.46 39.15
N CYS A 6 40.11 -28.65 38.58
CA CYS A 6 40.01 -28.84 37.12
C CYS A 6 38.59 -29.05 36.55
N ASN A 7 37.56 -29.27 37.38
CA ASN A 7 36.21 -29.60 36.88
C ASN A 7 35.20 -28.45 36.85
N ARG A 8 35.42 -27.34 37.58
CA ARG A 8 34.44 -26.23 37.65
C ARG A 8 34.51 -25.31 36.42
N ALA A 9 35.72 -25.06 35.90
CA ALA A 9 35.94 -24.15 34.78
C ALA A 9 35.35 -24.65 33.44
N LYS A 10 35.34 -25.97 33.20
CA LYS A 10 34.76 -26.55 31.97
C LYS A 10 33.23 -26.44 31.93
N VAL A 11 32.57 -26.55 33.07
CA VAL A 11 31.10 -26.46 33.17
C VAL A 11 30.64 -25.01 32.94
N ASP A 12 31.34 -24.03 33.52
CA ASP A 12 31.04 -22.59 33.34
C ASP A 12 31.19 -22.11 31.89
N VAL A 13 32.23 -22.55 31.18
CA VAL A 13 32.45 -22.19 29.77
C VAL A 13 31.36 -22.76 28.86
N HIS A 14 30.91 -23.99 29.14
CA HIS A 14 29.87 -24.62 28.34
C HIS A 14 28.48 -24.00 28.58
N PHE A 15 28.18 -23.61 29.83
CA PHE A 15 26.94 -22.92 30.20
C PHE A 15 26.89 -21.50 29.62
N ARG A 16 28.00 -20.74 29.66
CA ARG A 16 28.13 -19.43 28.99
C ARG A 16 27.95 -19.51 27.48
N LYS A 17 28.51 -20.51 26.81
CA LYS A 17 28.32 -20.72 25.35
C LYS A 17 26.85 -21.03 25.00
N LYS A 18 26.17 -21.87 25.79
CA LYS A 18 24.72 -22.17 25.60
C LYS A 18 23.84 -20.94 25.83
N GLN A 19 24.14 -20.13 26.85
CA GLN A 19 23.41 -18.88 27.11
C GLN A 19 23.63 -17.82 26.03
N ASN A 20 24.85 -17.70 25.47
CA ASN A 20 25.12 -16.78 24.38
C ASN A 20 24.51 -17.23 23.04
N GLN A 21 24.49 -18.53 22.73
CA GLN A 21 23.79 -19.03 21.53
C GLN A 21 22.26 -18.85 21.61
N THR A 22 21.65 -19.08 22.78
CA THR A 22 20.20 -18.87 22.98
C THR A 22 19.80 -17.39 23.02
N LYS A 23 20.68 -16.51 23.52
CA LYS A 23 20.48 -15.05 23.41
C LYS A 23 20.64 -14.55 21.98
N GLY A 24 21.64 -15.05 21.24
CA GLY A 24 21.85 -14.71 19.82
C GLY A 24 20.68 -15.13 18.93
N SER A 25 20.13 -16.34 19.11
CA SER A 25 18.98 -16.81 18.33
C SER A 25 17.67 -16.08 18.68
N LYS A 26 17.47 -15.70 19.95
CA LYS A 26 16.32 -14.86 20.37
C LYS A 26 16.42 -13.45 19.81
N MET A 27 17.61 -12.85 19.79
CA MET A 27 17.81 -11.51 19.25
C MET A 27 17.65 -11.50 17.73
N ALA A 28 18.19 -12.51 17.03
CA ALA A 28 17.99 -12.70 15.59
C ALA A 28 16.51 -12.90 15.24
N LYS A 29 15.76 -13.70 16.01
CA LYS A 29 14.29 -13.85 15.83
C LYS A 29 13.55 -12.53 16.03
N LYS A 30 13.92 -11.72 17.03
CA LYS A 30 13.30 -10.40 17.26
C LYS A 30 13.61 -9.42 16.13
N PHE A 31 14.84 -9.39 15.63
CA PHE A 31 15.22 -8.59 14.47
C PHE A 31 14.50 -9.05 13.19
N PHE A 32 14.40 -10.35 12.96
CA PHE A 32 13.68 -10.89 11.82
C PHE A 32 12.18 -10.55 11.87
N MET A 33 11.56 -10.67 13.05
CA MET A 33 10.16 -10.27 13.26
C MET A 33 9.96 -8.76 13.10
N ALA A 34 10.88 -7.93 13.60
CA ALA A 34 10.81 -6.48 13.45
C ALA A 34 11.03 -6.05 11.99
N ALA A 35 11.98 -6.68 11.29
CA ALA A 35 12.21 -6.44 9.86
C ALA A 35 11.02 -6.88 9.02
N MET A 36 10.41 -8.02 9.34
CA MET A 36 9.20 -8.49 8.66
C MET A 36 8.03 -7.54 8.93
N ALA A 37 7.84 -7.08 10.17
CA ALA A 37 6.82 -6.07 10.49
C ALA A 37 7.07 -4.74 9.76
N ALA A 38 8.32 -4.30 9.62
CA ALA A 38 8.67 -3.10 8.89
C ALA A 38 8.44 -3.25 7.38
N VAL A 39 8.81 -4.40 6.79
CA VAL A 39 8.53 -4.71 5.39
C VAL A 39 7.02 -4.72 5.15
N LEU A 40 6.24 -5.40 6.01
CA LEU A 40 4.78 -5.39 5.93
C LEU A 40 4.23 -3.96 6.04
N ALA A 41 4.72 -3.14 6.97
CA ALA A 41 4.27 -1.75 7.12
C ALA A 41 4.55 -0.87 5.88
N VAL A 42 5.69 -1.07 5.22
CA VAL A 42 6.05 -0.31 4.01
C VAL A 42 5.28 -0.80 2.79
N THR A 43 5.02 -2.10 2.67
CA THR A 43 4.26 -2.66 1.53
C THR A 43 2.76 -2.44 1.62
N PHE A 44 2.22 -2.13 2.80
CA PHE A 44 0.79 -1.98 3.04
C PHE A 44 0.39 -0.54 3.38
N THR A 45 0.91 0.45 2.66
CA THR A 45 0.30 1.78 2.70
C THR A 45 -0.99 1.74 1.88
N ALA A 46 -2.10 1.42 2.55
CA ALA A 46 -3.44 1.41 1.95
C ALA A 46 -3.95 2.85 1.77
N CYS A 47 -3.31 3.61 0.90
CA CYS A 47 -3.73 4.97 0.56
C CYS A 47 -4.55 4.98 -0.74
N SER A 48 -5.24 6.09 -0.94
CA SER A 48 -5.77 6.48 -2.24
C SER A 48 -4.90 7.59 -2.79
N SER A 49 -4.78 7.69 -4.11
CA SER A 49 -4.02 8.75 -4.74
C SER A 49 -4.74 9.25 -5.99
N ILE A 50 -4.47 10.49 -6.37
CA ILE A 50 -4.95 11.04 -7.63
C ILE A 50 -3.84 11.86 -8.27
N SER A 51 -3.59 11.58 -9.53
CA SER A 51 -2.54 12.20 -10.34
C SER A 51 -3.16 12.82 -11.58
N THR A 52 -2.63 13.96 -12.00
CA THR A 52 -3.13 14.72 -13.15
C THR A 52 -2.00 14.99 -14.13
N GLY A 53 -2.20 14.63 -15.39
CA GLY A 53 -1.30 14.93 -16.51
C GLY A 53 -1.87 16.07 -17.34
N THR A 54 -1.16 17.21 -17.39
CA THR A 54 -1.56 18.41 -18.15
C THR A 54 -0.69 18.65 -19.37
N THR A 55 0.49 18.00 -19.45
CA THR A 55 1.41 18.15 -20.57
C THR A 55 0.95 17.29 -21.73
N VAL A 56 0.41 17.94 -22.76
CA VAL A 56 0.01 17.31 -24.01
C VAL A 56 0.81 17.99 -25.13
N HIS A 57 1.71 17.26 -25.78
CA HIS A 57 2.67 17.78 -26.76
C HIS A 57 2.00 18.17 -28.10
N GLY A 58 1.07 19.13 -28.07
CA GLY A 58 0.24 19.52 -29.22
C GLY A 58 -0.83 18.49 -29.60
N MET A 59 -1.02 17.46 -28.79
CA MET A 59 -1.97 16.36 -29.05
C MET A 59 -3.33 16.65 -28.40
N LYS A 60 -4.40 16.29 -29.09
CA LYS A 60 -5.76 16.26 -28.50
C LYS A 60 -5.98 14.94 -27.77
N LEU A 61 -6.53 14.99 -26.56
CA LEU A 61 -6.91 13.80 -25.79
C LEU A 61 -8.38 13.40 -26.00
N SER A 62 -9.11 14.12 -26.85
CA SER A 62 -10.50 13.81 -27.19
C SER A 62 -10.83 14.40 -28.57
N ASP A 63 -11.75 13.74 -29.29
CA ASP A 63 -12.31 14.22 -30.57
C ASP A 63 -13.25 15.41 -30.42
N SER A 64 -13.55 15.84 -29.20
CA SER A 64 -14.40 17.00 -28.96
C SER A 64 -13.69 18.30 -29.36
N ASP A 65 -14.42 19.21 -30.02
CA ASP A 65 -13.96 20.54 -30.47
C ASP A 65 -13.62 21.52 -29.31
N VAL A 66 -13.48 20.98 -28.10
CA VAL A 66 -13.25 21.70 -26.87
C VAL A 66 -11.82 22.22 -26.86
N THR A 67 -11.68 23.54 -26.97
CA THR A 67 -10.40 24.27 -26.99
C THR A 67 -9.73 24.42 -25.62
N THR A 68 -10.28 23.81 -24.56
CA THR A 68 -9.72 23.90 -23.21
C THR A 68 -8.76 22.77 -22.93
N VAL A 69 -7.67 23.07 -22.21
CA VAL A 69 -6.60 22.15 -21.84
C VAL A 69 -7.17 20.83 -21.30
N PRO A 70 -7.07 19.72 -22.05
CA PRO A 70 -7.54 18.45 -21.57
C PRO A 70 -6.59 17.97 -20.46
N VAL A 71 -7.14 17.56 -19.33
CA VAL A 71 -6.35 17.02 -18.22
C VAL A 71 -6.61 15.52 -18.13
N HIS A 72 -5.56 14.72 -18.30
CA HIS A 72 -5.63 13.31 -17.98
C HIS A 72 -5.64 13.14 -16.47
N VAL A 73 -6.62 12.44 -15.91
CA VAL A 73 -6.73 12.18 -14.47
C VAL A 73 -6.65 10.68 -14.24
N ASN A 74 -5.77 10.27 -13.33
CA ASN A 74 -5.61 8.88 -12.90
C ASN A 74 -5.80 8.82 -11.39
N GLY A 75 -6.71 7.98 -10.92
CA GLY A 75 -7.00 7.78 -9.50
C GLY A 75 -6.86 6.32 -9.13
N GLU A 76 -6.31 6.06 -7.95
CA GLU A 76 -6.15 4.70 -7.42
C GLU A 76 -6.60 4.62 -5.97
N ILE A 77 -7.14 3.47 -5.57
CA ILE A 77 -7.48 3.15 -4.19
C ILE A 77 -6.94 1.77 -3.87
N TRP A 78 -6.04 1.71 -2.90
CA TRP A 78 -5.43 0.47 -2.42
C TRP A 78 -6.07 0.03 -1.09
N GLY A 79 -6.08 -1.27 -0.82
CA GLY A 79 -6.55 -1.78 0.45
C GLY A 79 -6.05 -3.17 0.79
N VAL A 80 -6.00 -3.45 2.09
CA VAL A 80 -5.54 -4.71 2.66
C VAL A 80 -6.69 -5.35 3.41
N TYR A 81 -6.96 -6.60 3.06
CA TYR A 81 -8.08 -7.37 3.58
C TYR A 81 -7.55 -8.62 4.26
N LEU A 82 -8.13 -8.95 5.41
CA LEU A 82 -7.93 -10.25 6.06
C LEU A 82 -8.87 -11.28 5.43
N PHE A 83 -8.31 -12.43 5.03
CA PHE A 83 -9.00 -13.50 4.28
C PHE A 83 -9.74 -13.02 3.02
N GLY A 84 -9.33 -11.88 2.45
CA GLY A 84 -10.00 -11.28 1.29
C GLY A 84 -11.37 -10.67 1.54
N ILE A 85 -11.88 -10.71 2.79
CA ILE A 85 -13.25 -10.28 3.12
C ILE A 85 -13.24 -9.08 4.08
N LEU A 86 -12.49 -9.16 5.17
CA LEU A 86 -12.50 -8.12 6.21
C LEU A 86 -11.52 -7.00 5.82
N PRO A 87 -11.98 -5.79 5.45
CA PRO A 87 -11.07 -4.67 5.19
C PRO A 87 -10.35 -4.31 6.50
N LEU A 88 -9.03 -4.35 6.53
CA LEU A 88 -8.26 -3.88 7.68
C LEU A 88 -7.96 -2.39 7.52
N MET A 89 -7.43 -2.04 6.35
CA MET A 89 -7.05 -0.69 5.98
C MET A 89 -7.26 -0.48 4.48
N THR A 90 -7.82 0.66 4.10
CA THR A 90 -8.15 0.99 2.71
C THR A 90 -7.95 2.48 2.47
N GLY A 91 -7.64 2.88 1.24
CA GLY A 91 -7.48 4.29 0.86
C GLY A 91 -8.80 5.05 0.92
N SER A 92 -8.80 6.28 1.40
CA SER A 92 -10.04 7.06 1.47
C SER A 92 -10.45 7.62 0.10
N SER A 93 -11.60 7.22 -0.43
CA SER A 93 -12.15 7.82 -1.65
C SER A 93 -12.65 9.26 -1.45
N ALA A 94 -12.86 9.68 -0.20
CA ALA A 94 -13.31 11.03 0.14
C ALA A 94 -12.15 12.00 0.36
N ALA A 95 -10.99 11.50 0.75
CA ALA A 95 -9.80 12.29 1.04
C ALA A 95 -8.55 11.58 0.48
N PRO A 96 -8.21 11.80 -0.80
CA PRO A 96 -6.98 11.27 -1.41
C PRO A 96 -5.74 11.56 -0.56
N GLY A 97 -4.84 10.59 -0.44
CA GLY A 97 -3.64 10.65 0.41
C GLY A 97 -3.86 10.16 1.84
N SER A 98 -5.10 9.83 2.23
CA SER A 98 -5.42 9.29 3.55
C SER A 98 -5.91 7.83 3.49
N MET A 99 -5.90 7.18 4.65
CA MET A 99 -6.44 5.82 4.83
C MET A 99 -7.66 5.82 5.75
N THR A 100 -8.48 4.79 5.63
CA THR A 100 -9.57 4.45 6.53
C THR A 100 -9.39 3.03 7.05
N LEU A 101 -9.73 2.80 8.31
CA LEU A 101 -9.69 1.48 8.93
C LEU A 101 -11.07 0.82 8.89
N PHE A 102 -11.12 -0.49 8.69
CA PHE A 102 -12.35 -1.29 8.76
C PHE A 102 -13.50 -0.84 7.84
N LYS A 103 -13.19 -0.15 6.75
CA LYS A 103 -14.17 0.28 5.74
C LYS A 103 -13.74 -0.19 4.37
N ASP A 104 -14.67 -0.76 3.62
CA ASP A 104 -14.40 -1.14 2.23
C ASP A 104 -14.58 0.07 1.29
N THR A 105 -13.46 0.67 0.90
CA THR A 105 -13.45 1.78 -0.06
C THR A 105 -12.91 1.38 -1.43
N VAL A 106 -12.28 0.20 -1.58
CA VAL A 106 -11.64 -0.28 -2.82
C VAL A 106 -12.70 -0.81 -3.78
N ARG A 107 -13.51 0.11 -4.29
CA ARG A 107 -14.62 -0.13 -5.21
C ARG A 107 -14.50 0.79 -6.42
N VAL A 108 -14.92 0.29 -7.59
CA VAL A 108 -14.93 1.07 -8.83
C VAL A 108 -15.77 2.33 -8.66
N ASP A 109 -16.98 2.24 -8.09
CA ASP A 109 -17.85 3.40 -7.84
C ASP A 109 -17.16 4.50 -7.02
N ASN A 110 -16.41 4.10 -5.99
CA ASN A 110 -15.69 5.01 -5.11
C ASN A 110 -14.52 5.67 -5.84
N ALA A 111 -13.78 4.90 -6.63
CA ALA A 111 -12.66 5.41 -7.43
C ALA A 111 -13.16 6.37 -8.52
N VAL A 112 -14.24 6.03 -9.23
CA VAL A 112 -14.89 6.92 -10.22
C VAL A 112 -15.43 8.18 -9.55
N SER A 113 -16.05 8.07 -8.37
CA SER A 113 -16.52 9.24 -7.62
C SER A 113 -15.37 10.16 -7.20
N MET A 114 -14.25 9.59 -6.77
CA MET A 114 -13.04 10.33 -6.41
C MET A 114 -12.44 11.04 -7.64
N LEU A 115 -12.32 10.34 -8.77
CA LEU A 115 -11.81 10.89 -10.03
C LEU A 115 -12.70 12.02 -10.57
N THR A 116 -14.02 11.81 -10.61
CA THR A 116 -14.98 12.80 -11.13
C THR A 116 -15.09 14.03 -10.23
N LYS A 117 -14.97 13.89 -8.91
CA LYS A 117 -14.82 15.03 -7.99
C LYS A 117 -13.58 15.85 -8.33
N ARG A 118 -12.43 15.20 -8.50
CA ARG A 118 -11.20 15.91 -8.86
C ARG A 118 -11.29 16.58 -10.22
N ALA A 119 -11.92 15.93 -11.21
CA ALA A 119 -12.17 16.55 -12.50
C ALA A 119 -13.04 17.80 -12.37
N LYS A 120 -14.09 17.75 -11.55
CA LYS A 120 -14.95 18.90 -11.24
C LYS A 120 -14.19 20.03 -10.54
N ASP A 121 -13.31 19.72 -9.60
CA ASP A 121 -12.44 20.70 -8.92
C ASP A 121 -11.48 21.40 -9.92
N MET A 122 -11.26 20.80 -11.09
CA MET A 122 -10.48 21.35 -12.20
C MET A 122 -11.37 22.03 -13.26
N GLU A 123 -12.61 22.36 -12.92
CA GLU A 123 -13.60 22.99 -13.79
C GLU A 123 -14.04 22.18 -15.01
N ALA A 124 -13.79 20.86 -15.03
CA ALA A 124 -14.30 19.98 -16.06
C ALA A 124 -15.80 19.70 -15.86
N ASN A 125 -16.56 19.58 -16.95
CA ASN A 125 -17.97 19.18 -16.93
C ASN A 125 -18.21 17.78 -17.51
N ARG A 126 -17.18 17.18 -18.13
CA ARG A 126 -17.22 15.86 -18.75
C ARG A 126 -15.92 15.11 -18.49
N VAL A 127 -16.02 13.78 -18.41
CA VAL A 127 -14.88 12.86 -18.38
C VAL A 127 -15.08 11.83 -19.49
N ASN A 128 -14.18 11.81 -20.47
CA ASN A 128 -14.19 10.86 -21.58
C ASN A 128 -13.12 9.78 -21.37
N ASP A 129 -13.23 8.70 -22.15
CA ASP A 129 -12.29 7.58 -22.16
C ASP A 129 -12.04 7.00 -20.76
N LEU A 130 -13.09 6.93 -19.95
CA LEU A 130 -13.01 6.42 -18.59
C LEU A 130 -12.72 4.92 -18.64
N THR A 131 -11.55 4.53 -18.14
CA THR A 131 -11.16 3.13 -17.98
C THR A 131 -11.00 2.79 -16.50
N SER A 132 -11.25 1.54 -16.16
CA SER A 132 -11.09 1.04 -14.80
C SER A 132 -10.37 -0.29 -14.82
N PHE A 133 -9.46 -0.47 -13.87
CA PHE A 133 -8.72 -1.70 -13.66
C PHE A 133 -8.85 -2.11 -12.20
N LYS A 134 -9.05 -3.39 -11.96
CA LYS A 134 -9.18 -3.95 -10.61
C LYS A 134 -8.29 -5.17 -10.47
N THR A 135 -7.47 -5.18 -9.45
CA THR A 135 -6.55 -6.27 -9.13
C THR A 135 -6.74 -6.74 -7.71
N SER A 136 -6.33 -7.99 -7.49
CA SER A 136 -6.29 -8.61 -6.18
C SER A 136 -5.10 -9.55 -6.12
N THR A 137 -4.14 -9.23 -5.26
CA THR A 137 -2.96 -10.05 -5.01
C THR A 137 -3.04 -10.64 -3.61
N TRP A 138 -2.69 -11.92 -3.47
CA TRP A 138 -2.70 -12.60 -2.19
C TRP A 138 -1.29 -12.71 -1.61
N LEU A 139 -1.18 -12.49 -0.30
CA LEU A 139 0.00 -12.77 0.50
C LEU A 139 -0.43 -13.44 1.82
N LEU A 140 -0.32 -14.76 1.87
CA LEU A 140 -0.76 -15.58 3.01
C LEU A 140 -2.24 -15.32 3.34
N LEU A 141 -2.53 -14.81 4.55
CA LEU A 141 -3.88 -14.50 5.02
C LEU A 141 -4.38 -13.12 4.57
N PHE A 142 -3.50 -12.31 3.97
CA PHE A 142 -3.81 -10.97 3.53
C PHE A 142 -4.05 -10.94 2.02
N SER A 143 -5.05 -10.19 1.61
CA SER A 143 -5.34 -9.89 0.20
C SER A 143 -5.19 -8.38 0.01
N VAL A 144 -4.31 -7.99 -0.90
CA VAL A 144 -4.19 -6.61 -1.38
C VAL A 144 -5.13 -6.46 -2.55
N LYS A 145 -6.03 -5.49 -2.45
CA LYS A 145 -6.92 -5.12 -3.55
C LYS A 145 -6.58 -3.71 -3.98
N GLU A 146 -6.72 -3.47 -5.27
CA GLU A 146 -6.50 -2.17 -5.88
C GLU A 146 -7.60 -1.94 -6.92
N VAL A 147 -8.06 -0.70 -6.97
CA VAL A 147 -8.89 -0.20 -8.06
C VAL A 147 -8.22 1.05 -8.59
N GLN A 148 -7.89 1.03 -9.87
CA GLN A 148 -7.39 2.17 -10.62
C GLN A 148 -8.45 2.61 -11.63
N VAL A 149 -8.61 3.92 -11.79
CA VAL A 149 -9.46 4.53 -12.80
C VAL A 149 -8.69 5.65 -13.49
N SER A 150 -8.83 5.75 -14.81
CA SER A 150 -8.24 6.84 -15.58
C SER A 150 -9.23 7.40 -16.57
N GLY A 151 -9.08 8.68 -16.92
CA GLY A 151 -9.92 9.32 -17.91
C GLY A 151 -9.46 10.73 -18.24
N ASN A 152 -10.05 11.30 -19.28
CA ASN A 152 -9.72 12.63 -19.77
C ASN A 152 -10.80 13.62 -19.34
N ALA A 153 -10.43 14.59 -18.50
CA ALA A 153 -11.31 15.65 -18.02
C ALA A 153 -11.37 16.80 -19.04
N LEU A 154 -12.60 17.21 -19.38
CA LEU A 154 -12.90 18.19 -20.43
C LEU A 154 -13.94 19.21 -19.91
N LYS A 155 -13.86 20.45 -20.39
CA LYS A 155 -14.83 21.52 -20.12
C LYS A 155 -15.88 21.63 -21.22
#